data_AF-A0A9P7AGI1-F1
#
_entry.id   AF-A0A9P7AGI1-F1
#
_cell.length_a   1.000
_cell.length_b   1.000
_cell.length_c   1.000
_cell.angle_alpha   90.00
_cell.angle_beta   90.00
_cell.angle_gamma   90.00
#
_symmetry.space_group_name_H-M   'P 1'
#
loop_
_entity.id
_entity.type
_entity.pdbx_description
1 polymer ?
#
loop_
_entity_poly.entity_id
_entity_poly.type
_entity_poly.pdbx_seq_one_letter_code
_entity_poly.pdbx_strand_id
1 'polypeptide(L)'
;MPAATWASKEQTCWLREQFPAYLECAKEGDYTHFWPILYAGWFRKYPEHTVLFPDIPESLLSAEQLADVTEVKATRKVQLQTWFRWRTNGSKKNRSLKKKCTVFDDALQPKRRVKSEAEIYSEVYYDEHIKPLVMAEAEAGNVTTSGKRVALGRKFSKELLEDESEDVKAEIRAKYEERMKAVKKGTKHRTHTLDDNDSDDNEVDAEVIAQGIDDLPVICRRFAQLVKQKTQFVVSFMFAGPDPRNDWDMTTLS
;
A
#
# COMPACT_ATOMS: atom_id res chain seq x y z
N MET A 1 -19.88 12.73 6.01
CA MET A 1 -20.60 11.60 6.64
C MET A 1 -19.83 10.31 6.38
N PRO A 2 -19.42 9.53 7.39
CA PRO A 2 -18.88 8.19 7.13
C PRO A 2 -19.94 7.35 6.41
N ALA A 3 -19.52 6.57 5.41
CA ALA A 3 -20.43 5.69 4.66
C ALA A 3 -21.21 4.79 5.62
N ALA A 4 -22.53 4.67 5.42
CA ALA A 4 -23.39 3.83 6.23
C ALA A 4 -22.85 2.39 6.19
N THR A 5 -22.40 1.89 7.34
CA THR A 5 -21.96 0.50 7.45
C THR A 5 -23.18 -0.39 7.46
N TRP A 6 -23.22 -1.40 6.59
CA TRP A 6 -24.35 -2.33 6.50
C TRP A 6 -24.62 -3.10 7.80
N ALA A 7 -23.60 -3.26 8.66
CA ALA A 7 -23.70 -3.93 9.94
C ALA A 7 -23.88 -2.94 11.09
N SER A 8 -24.80 -3.25 12.02
CA SER A 8 -24.95 -2.52 13.28
C SER A 8 -23.73 -2.71 14.20
N LYS A 9 -23.64 -1.92 15.28
CA LYS A 9 -22.57 -2.06 16.28
C LYS A 9 -22.60 -3.44 16.94
N GLU A 10 -23.79 -3.94 17.27
CA GLU A 10 -23.97 -5.24 17.90
C GLU A 10 -23.59 -6.38 16.95
N GLN A 11 -24.06 -6.33 15.70
CA GLN A 11 -23.67 -7.26 14.65
C GLN A 11 -22.15 -7.28 14.43
N THR A 12 -21.53 -6.11 14.45
CA THR A 12 -20.07 -5.98 14.34
C THR A 12 -19.35 -6.62 15.53
N CYS A 13 -19.90 -6.54 16.75
CA CYS A 13 -19.34 -7.18 17.93
C CYS A 13 -19.42 -8.71 17.81
N TRP A 14 -20.58 -9.23 17.42
CA TRP A 14 -20.75 -10.67 17.20
C TRP A 14 -19.77 -11.20 16.14
N LEU A 15 -19.60 -10.50 15.02
CA LEU A 15 -18.60 -10.89 14.02
C LEU A 15 -17.16 -10.84 14.55
N ARG A 16 -16.87 -9.94 15.50
CA ARG A 16 -15.55 -9.87 16.14
C ARG A 16 -15.26 -11.10 17.00
N GLU A 17 -16.26 -11.61 17.70
CA GLU A 17 -16.14 -12.81 18.54
C GLU A 17 -15.80 -14.06 17.72
N GLN A 18 -16.20 -14.10 16.44
CA GLN A 18 -15.93 -15.24 15.54
C GLN A 18 -14.54 -15.17 14.86
N PHE A 19 -13.74 -14.12 15.10
CA PHE A 19 -12.41 -14.01 14.50
C PHE A 19 -11.44 -15.13 14.84
N PRO A 20 -11.32 -15.60 16.09
CA PRO A 20 -10.37 -16.65 16.44
C PRO A 20 -10.59 -17.89 15.58
N ALA A 21 -11.85 -18.34 15.46
CA ALA A 21 -12.21 -19.47 14.61
C ALA A 21 -11.87 -19.22 13.13
N TYR A 22 -12.13 -18.01 12.62
CA TYR A 22 -11.78 -17.64 11.25
C TYR A 22 -10.26 -17.65 10.99
N LEU A 23 -9.46 -17.23 11.98
CA LEU A 23 -8.00 -17.19 11.87
C LEU A 23 -7.39 -18.59 11.88
N GLU A 24 -7.93 -19.52 12.66
CA GLU A 24 -7.47 -20.92 12.61
C GLU A 24 -7.74 -21.54 11.24
N CYS A 25 -8.95 -21.37 10.69
CA CYS A 25 -9.26 -21.79 9.32
C CYS A 25 -8.36 -21.12 8.27
N ALA A 26 -7.96 -19.86 8.49
CA ALA A 26 -7.07 -19.16 7.58
C ALA A 26 -5.63 -19.69 7.58
N LYS A 27 -5.16 -20.29 8.68
CA LYS A 27 -3.85 -20.96 8.73
C LYS A 27 -3.88 -22.27 7.95
N GLU A 28 -4.96 -23.04 8.09
CA GLU A 28 -5.15 -24.33 7.41
C GLU A 28 -5.55 -24.17 5.93
N GLY A 29 -6.08 -23.01 5.57
CA GLY A 29 -6.59 -22.73 4.22
C GLY A 29 -7.96 -23.38 3.93
N ASP A 30 -8.56 -24.07 4.91
CA ASP A 30 -9.86 -24.70 4.80
C ASP A 30 -10.94 -23.90 5.55
N TYR A 31 -11.97 -23.47 4.82
CA TYR A 31 -13.12 -22.76 5.36
C TYR A 31 -14.44 -23.54 5.26
N THR A 32 -14.38 -24.82 4.87
CA THR A 32 -15.54 -25.66 4.56
C THR A 32 -16.50 -25.74 5.73
N HIS A 33 -15.98 -25.84 6.95
CA HIS A 33 -16.77 -25.94 8.18
C HIS A 33 -17.13 -24.57 8.78
N PHE A 34 -16.25 -23.59 8.61
CA PHE A 34 -16.44 -22.27 9.20
C PHE A 34 -17.66 -21.53 8.63
N TRP A 35 -17.79 -21.46 7.30
CA TRP A 35 -18.87 -20.67 6.69
C TRP A 35 -20.27 -21.19 7.02
N PRO A 36 -20.57 -22.50 6.93
CA PRO A 36 -21.88 -23.02 7.32
C PRO A 36 -22.24 -22.72 8.77
N ILE A 37 -21.29 -22.91 9.71
CA ILE A 37 -21.50 -22.64 11.14
C ILE A 37 -21.75 -21.15 11.36
N LEU A 38 -20.93 -20.29 10.75
CA LEU A 38 -21.09 -18.84 10.83
C LEU A 38 -22.45 -18.39 10.31
N TYR A 39 -22.88 -18.89 9.15
CA TYR A 39 -24.17 -18.52 8.56
C TYR A 39 -25.34 -18.98 9.40
N ALA A 40 -25.30 -20.22 9.92
CA ALA A 40 -26.34 -20.73 10.80
C ALA A 40 -26.45 -19.87 12.08
N GLY A 41 -25.32 -19.54 12.71
CA GLY A 41 -25.29 -18.67 13.88
C GLY A 41 -25.79 -17.25 13.58
N TRP A 42 -25.35 -16.67 12.46
CA TRP A 42 -25.75 -15.34 12.04
C TRP A 42 -27.25 -15.24 11.78
N PHE A 43 -27.80 -16.09 10.91
CA PHE A 43 -29.21 -16.02 10.53
C PHE A 43 -30.16 -16.46 11.64
N ARG A 44 -29.69 -17.24 12.62
CA ARG A 44 -30.44 -17.52 13.84
C ARG A 44 -30.57 -16.29 14.74
N LYS A 45 -29.50 -15.50 14.87
CA LYS A 45 -29.48 -14.31 15.73
C LYS A 45 -30.05 -13.07 15.04
N TYR A 46 -29.83 -12.95 13.73
CA TYR A 46 -30.24 -11.84 12.88
C TYR A 46 -31.01 -12.39 11.67
N PRO A 47 -32.27 -12.81 11.86
CA PRO A 47 -33.10 -13.29 10.76
C PRO A 47 -33.37 -12.14 9.77
N GLU A 48 -33.07 -12.33 8.49
CA GLU A 48 -33.27 -11.27 7.48
C GLU A 48 -34.76 -11.01 7.17
N HIS A 49 -35.64 -11.98 7.44
CA HIS A 49 -37.08 -11.81 7.19
C HIS A 49 -37.69 -10.74 8.10
N THR A 50 -37.18 -10.52 9.32
CA THR A 50 -37.70 -9.48 10.22
C THR A 50 -37.36 -8.07 9.73
N VAL A 51 -36.37 -7.93 8.85
CA VAL A 51 -36.00 -6.65 8.23
C VAL A 51 -36.86 -6.36 7.01
N LEU A 52 -37.17 -7.36 6.19
CA LEU A 52 -37.98 -7.21 4.98
C LEU A 52 -39.48 -7.22 5.25
N PHE A 53 -39.92 -8.07 6.18
CA PHE A 53 -41.33 -8.32 6.49
C PHE A 53 -41.53 -8.37 8.01
N PRO A 54 -41.41 -7.23 8.73
CA PRO A 54 -41.51 -7.20 10.19
C PRO A 54 -42.87 -7.68 10.72
N ASP A 55 -43.93 -7.52 9.94
CA ASP A 55 -45.32 -7.81 10.36
C ASP A 55 -45.81 -9.21 9.97
N ILE A 56 -45.00 -10.00 9.23
CA ILE A 56 -45.40 -11.31 8.71
C ILE A 56 -44.52 -12.39 9.33
N PRO A 57 -45.09 -13.38 10.04
CA PRO A 57 -44.32 -14.50 10.57
C PRO A 57 -43.79 -15.37 9.42
N GLU A 58 -42.60 -15.96 9.61
CA GLU A 58 -41.90 -16.76 8.58
C GLU A 58 -42.75 -17.91 8.01
N SER A 59 -43.71 -18.44 8.79
CA SER A 59 -44.62 -19.51 8.38
C SER A 59 -45.72 -19.08 7.41
N LEU A 60 -45.97 -17.78 7.24
CA LEU A 60 -47.01 -17.22 6.37
C LEU A 60 -46.43 -16.51 5.13
N LEU A 61 -45.13 -16.64 4.89
CA LEU A 61 -44.49 -16.04 3.72
C LEU A 61 -44.98 -16.72 2.42
N SER A 62 -45.38 -15.88 1.46
CA SER A 62 -45.66 -16.33 0.09
C SER A 62 -44.39 -16.87 -0.57
N ALA A 63 -44.54 -17.71 -1.61
CA ALA A 63 -43.43 -18.23 -2.38
C ALA A 63 -42.54 -17.12 -2.98
N GLU A 64 -43.15 -16.00 -3.39
CA GLU A 64 -42.42 -14.82 -3.91
C GLU A 64 -41.59 -14.14 -2.80
N GLN A 65 -42.18 -13.96 -1.61
CA GLN A 65 -41.48 -13.35 -0.47
C GLN A 65 -40.37 -14.25 0.07
N LEU A 66 -40.53 -15.58 -0.03
CA LEU A 66 -39.49 -16.52 0.31
C LEU A 66 -38.30 -16.40 -0.65
N ALA A 67 -38.55 -16.19 -1.95
CA ALA A 67 -37.51 -15.95 -2.94
C ALA A 67 -36.71 -14.67 -2.60
N ASP A 68 -37.39 -13.57 -2.26
CA ASP A 68 -36.74 -12.32 -1.85
C ASP A 68 -35.86 -12.52 -0.60
N VAL A 69 -36.36 -13.24 0.41
CA VAL A 69 -35.58 -13.58 1.62
C VAL A 69 -34.34 -14.41 1.26
N THR A 70 -34.43 -15.34 0.29
CA THR A 70 -33.27 -16.12 -0.14
C THR A 70 -32.22 -15.27 -0.85
N GLU A 71 -32.63 -14.30 -1.68
CA GLU A 71 -31.72 -13.38 -2.37
C GLU A 71 -30.99 -12.47 -1.36
N VAL A 72 -31.72 -11.94 -0.38
CA VAL A 72 -31.11 -11.11 0.68
C VAL A 72 -30.15 -11.94 1.54
N LYS A 73 -30.50 -13.19 1.89
CA LYS A 73 -29.57 -14.11 2.57
C LYS A 73 -28.31 -14.36 1.73
N ALA A 74 -28.42 -14.53 0.42
CA ALA A 74 -27.28 -14.71 -0.48
C ALA A 74 -26.38 -13.46 -0.50
N THR A 75 -26.97 -12.28 -0.63
CA THR A 75 -26.27 -10.99 -0.57
C THR A 75 -25.55 -10.82 0.77
N ARG A 76 -26.21 -11.17 1.88
CA ARG A 76 -25.61 -11.10 3.21
C ARG A 76 -24.42 -12.04 3.35
N LYS A 77 -24.48 -13.27 2.84
CA LYS A 77 -23.33 -14.20 2.86
C LYS A 77 -22.10 -13.60 2.20
N VAL A 78 -22.26 -12.95 1.04
CA VAL A 78 -21.17 -12.26 0.34
C VAL A 78 -20.60 -11.12 1.19
N GLN A 79 -21.47 -10.34 1.84
CA GLN A 79 -21.05 -9.26 2.73
C GLN A 79 -20.26 -9.79 3.94
N LEU A 80 -20.70 -10.88 4.55
CA LEU A 80 -20.00 -11.55 5.67
C LEU A 80 -18.61 -12.02 5.24
N GLN A 81 -18.51 -12.75 4.13
CA GLN A 81 -17.23 -13.22 3.60
C GLN A 81 -16.28 -12.06 3.32
N THR A 82 -16.79 -11.02 2.66
CA THR A 82 -16.03 -9.81 2.35
C THR A 82 -15.55 -9.14 3.62
N TRP A 83 -16.40 -9.04 4.64
CA TRP A 83 -16.08 -8.40 5.92
C TRP A 83 -14.92 -9.07 6.65
N PHE A 84 -14.88 -10.40 6.68
CA PHE A 84 -13.78 -11.18 7.28
C PHE A 84 -12.49 -11.06 6.46
N ARG A 85 -12.57 -11.33 5.15
CA ARG A 85 -11.42 -11.22 4.23
C ARG A 85 -10.78 -9.83 4.29
N TRP A 86 -11.57 -8.77 4.32
CA TRP A 86 -11.06 -7.39 4.36
C TRP A 86 -10.33 -7.04 5.66
N ARG A 87 -10.56 -7.78 6.74
CA ARG A 87 -9.94 -7.54 8.04
C ARG A 87 -8.73 -8.43 8.29
N THR A 88 -8.64 -9.59 7.63
CA THR A 88 -7.47 -10.47 7.69
C THR A 88 -6.47 -10.21 6.56
N ASN A 89 -6.89 -9.61 5.44
CA ASN A 89 -5.98 -9.26 4.36
C ASN A 89 -4.89 -8.27 4.83
N GLY A 90 -3.65 -8.76 4.90
CA GLY A 90 -2.46 -7.99 5.29
C GLY A 90 -2.22 -6.74 4.43
N SER A 91 -2.80 -6.69 3.22
CA SER A 91 -2.77 -5.52 2.34
C SER A 91 -3.30 -4.24 3.01
N LYS A 92 -4.30 -4.32 3.91
CA LYS A 92 -4.73 -3.13 4.69
C LYS A 92 -3.76 -2.74 5.80
N LYS A 93 -3.11 -3.69 6.46
CA LYS A 93 -2.04 -3.39 7.45
C LYS A 93 -0.92 -2.60 6.77
N ASN A 94 -0.56 -3.00 5.55
CA ASN A 94 0.44 -2.30 4.74
C ASN A 94 -0.07 -0.96 4.19
N ARG A 95 -1.37 -0.82 3.90
CA ARG A 95 -1.95 0.43 3.40
C ARG A 95 -2.11 1.52 4.47
N SER A 96 -2.33 1.15 5.73
CA SER A 96 -2.35 2.11 6.85
C SER A 96 -0.96 2.56 7.28
N LEU A 97 0.06 1.73 7.08
CA LEU A 97 1.46 2.10 7.30
C LEU A 97 1.90 3.23 6.34
N LYS A 98 1.36 3.29 5.12
CA LYS A 98 1.67 4.34 4.12
C LYS A 98 1.22 5.77 4.46
N LYS A 99 0.54 6.01 5.59
CA LYS A 99 -0.02 7.35 5.92
C LYS A 99 0.82 8.21 6.85
N LYS A 100 1.87 7.66 7.46
CA LYS A 100 2.85 8.44 8.20
C LYS A 100 4.20 8.13 7.60
N CYS A 101 4.65 8.97 6.67
CA CYS A 101 6.04 8.93 6.20
C CYS A 101 6.90 9.25 7.41
N THR A 102 7.37 8.21 8.10
CA THR A 102 8.45 8.34 9.06
C THR A 102 9.72 8.66 8.29
N VAL A 103 10.73 9.22 8.95
CA VAL A 103 12.07 9.41 8.34
C VAL A 103 12.61 8.09 7.77
N PHE A 104 12.19 6.95 8.33
CA PHE A 104 12.50 5.61 7.84
C PHE A 104 11.80 5.25 6.52
N ASP A 105 10.59 5.73 6.23
CA ASP A 105 9.91 5.45 4.96
C ASP A 105 10.59 6.13 3.77
N ASP A 106 11.36 7.19 4.01
CA ASP A 106 12.10 7.89 2.98
C ASP A 106 13.48 7.27 2.71
N ALA A 107 14.03 6.55 3.71
CA ALA A 107 15.24 5.73 3.58
C ALA A 107 14.94 4.34 2.98
N LEU A 108 13.76 3.78 3.26
CA LEU A 108 13.32 2.47 2.76
C LEU A 108 12.52 2.56 1.45
N GLN A 109 12.23 3.78 0.97
CA GLN A 109 11.56 3.94 -0.31
C GLN A 109 12.51 3.55 -1.44
N PRO A 110 12.06 2.74 -2.42
CA PRO A 110 12.86 2.48 -3.61
C PRO A 110 13.28 3.80 -4.24
N LYS A 111 14.56 3.90 -4.59
CA LYS A 111 15.20 5.10 -5.16
C LYS A 111 14.28 5.68 -6.23
N ARG A 112 13.75 6.88 -5.98
CA ARG A 112 12.82 7.53 -6.91
C ARG A 112 13.55 7.74 -8.24
N ARG A 113 13.13 7.02 -9.27
CA ARG A 113 13.67 7.19 -10.62
C ARG A 113 13.38 8.62 -11.08
N VAL A 114 14.36 9.25 -11.73
CA VAL A 114 14.14 10.53 -12.39
C VAL A 114 13.11 10.33 -13.50
N LYS A 115 12.12 11.22 -13.58
CA LYS A 115 11.12 11.19 -14.66
C LYS A 115 11.83 11.21 -16.02
N SER A 116 11.32 10.46 -16.99
CA SER A 116 11.85 10.49 -18.35
C SER A 116 11.56 11.84 -19.03
N GLU A 117 12.23 12.15 -20.14
CA GLU A 117 11.96 13.37 -20.91
C GLU A 117 10.49 13.47 -21.35
N ALA A 118 9.90 12.37 -21.83
CA ALA A 118 8.48 12.32 -22.18
C ALA A 118 7.55 12.56 -20.96
N GLU A 119 7.92 12.09 -19.77
CA GLU A 119 7.16 12.38 -18.55
C GLU A 119 7.29 13.84 -18.11
N ILE A 120 8.46 14.45 -18.32
CA ILE A 120 8.68 15.89 -18.07
C ILE A 120 7.89 16.72 -19.08
N TYR A 121 7.90 16.36 -20.37
CA TYR A 121 7.07 16.97 -21.40
C TYR A 121 5.59 16.87 -21.03
N SER A 122 5.14 15.68 -20.61
CA SER A 122 3.77 15.47 -20.16
C SER A 122 3.39 16.26 -18.92
N GLU A 123 4.35 16.71 -18.11
CA GLU A 123 4.10 17.53 -16.93
C GLU A 123 3.98 19.02 -17.29
N VAL A 124 4.74 19.48 -18.29
CA VAL A 124 4.78 20.88 -18.72
C VAL A 124 3.64 21.18 -19.71
N TYR A 125 3.40 20.29 -20.68
CA TYR A 125 2.48 20.52 -21.81
C TYR A 125 1.24 19.61 -21.77
N TYR A 126 0.87 19.11 -20.58
CA TYR A 126 -0.29 18.21 -20.45
C TYR A 126 -1.57 18.87 -20.97
N ASP A 127 -1.90 20.05 -20.43
CA ASP A 127 -3.18 20.70 -20.67
C ASP A 127 -3.29 21.24 -22.09
N GLU A 128 -2.17 21.66 -22.67
CA GLU A 128 -2.12 22.29 -24.00
C GLU A 128 -2.11 21.26 -25.13
N HIS A 129 -1.26 20.24 -25.06
CA HIS A 129 -1.03 19.34 -26.20
C HIS A 129 -1.62 17.94 -26.01
N ILE A 130 -1.53 17.36 -24.80
CA ILE A 130 -1.86 15.94 -24.59
C ILE A 130 -3.33 15.75 -24.22
N LYS A 131 -3.87 16.58 -23.33
CA LYS A 131 -5.25 16.54 -22.85
C LYS A 131 -6.29 16.62 -23.98
N PRO A 132 -6.20 17.54 -24.96
CA PRO A 132 -7.19 17.59 -26.04
C PRO A 132 -7.22 16.29 -26.87
N LEU A 133 -6.06 15.68 -27.14
CA LEU A 133 -5.98 14.40 -27.88
C LEU A 133 -6.55 13.23 -27.08
N VAL A 134 -6.28 13.18 -25.77
CA VAL A 134 -6.84 12.16 -24.87
C VAL A 134 -8.35 12.31 -24.74
N MET A 135 -8.86 13.54 -24.72
CA MET A 135 -10.30 13.81 -24.67
C MET A 135 -11.00 13.45 -25.98
N ALA A 136 -10.42 13.80 -27.14
CA ALA A 136 -10.95 13.41 -28.45
C ALA A 136 -11.06 11.89 -28.61
N GLU A 137 -10.05 11.13 -28.17
CA GLU A 137 -10.07 9.65 -28.18
C GLU A 137 -11.04 9.05 -27.16
N ALA A 138 -11.28 9.75 -26.04
CA ALA A 138 -12.29 9.33 -25.08
C ALA A 138 -13.71 9.57 -25.61
N GLU A 139 -13.94 10.68 -26.32
CA GLU A 139 -15.21 11.01 -26.98
C GLU A 139 -15.49 10.06 -28.16
N ALA A 140 -14.46 9.65 -28.90
CA ALA A 140 -14.54 8.63 -29.96
C ALA A 140 -14.87 7.21 -29.44
N GLY A 141 -14.93 7.01 -28.12
CA GLY A 141 -15.30 5.72 -27.51
C GLY A 141 -14.17 4.69 -27.44
N ASN A 142 -12.96 5.02 -27.92
CA ASN A 142 -11.80 4.12 -27.88
C ASN A 142 -11.28 3.89 -26.46
N VAL A 143 -11.64 4.76 -25.51
CA VAL A 143 -11.08 4.75 -24.16
C VAL A 143 -12.15 4.68 -23.05
N THR A 144 -12.56 3.46 -22.73
CA THR A 144 -13.58 3.18 -21.70
C THR A 144 -13.06 3.13 -20.26
N THR A 145 -11.76 2.87 -20.05
CA THR A 145 -11.18 2.69 -18.70
C THR A 145 -10.11 3.74 -18.40
N SER A 146 -10.03 4.19 -17.15
CA SER A 146 -9.03 5.16 -16.68
C SER A 146 -7.59 4.73 -16.98
N GLY A 147 -7.28 3.43 -16.88
CA GLY A 147 -5.95 2.89 -17.21
C GLY A 147 -5.59 3.07 -18.69
N LYS A 148 -6.56 2.91 -19.60
CA LYS A 148 -6.34 3.14 -21.03
C LYS A 148 -6.10 4.62 -21.34
N ARG A 149 -6.77 5.56 -20.64
CA ARG A 149 -6.52 7.01 -20.78
C ARG A 149 -5.09 7.38 -20.40
N VAL A 150 -4.58 6.80 -19.31
CA VAL A 150 -3.19 7.02 -18.87
C VAL A 150 -2.19 6.46 -19.88
N ALA A 151 -2.43 5.26 -20.42
CA ALA A 151 -1.57 4.67 -21.43
C ALA A 151 -1.52 5.52 -22.72
N LEU A 152 -2.68 6.02 -23.14
CA LEU A 152 -2.82 6.89 -24.30
C LEU A 152 -2.07 8.22 -24.11
N GLY A 153 -2.23 8.87 -22.95
CA GLY A 153 -1.48 10.08 -22.62
C GLY A 153 0.03 9.88 -22.67
N ARG A 154 0.54 8.74 -22.17
CA ARG A 154 1.98 8.40 -22.27
C ARG A 154 2.44 8.20 -23.70
N LYS A 155 1.61 7.60 -24.55
CA LYS A 155 1.91 7.40 -25.97
C LYS A 155 2.04 8.75 -26.68
N PHE A 156 1.03 9.62 -26.53
CA PHE A 156 1.07 10.96 -27.12
C PHE A 156 2.21 11.83 -26.59
N SER A 157 2.55 11.70 -25.31
CA SER A 157 3.69 12.43 -24.75
C SER A 157 5.03 12.07 -25.41
N LYS A 158 5.17 10.84 -25.90
CA LYS A 158 6.37 10.40 -26.62
C LYS A 158 6.35 10.87 -28.07
N GLU A 159 5.23 10.66 -28.77
CA GLU A 159 5.08 11.04 -30.18
C GLU A 159 5.18 12.56 -30.37
N LEU A 160 4.49 13.35 -29.54
CA LEU A 160 4.55 14.81 -29.62
C LEU A 160 5.95 15.35 -29.29
N LEU A 161 6.66 14.75 -28.33
CA LEU A 161 8.02 15.17 -28.02
C LEU A 161 8.99 14.89 -29.18
N GLU A 162 8.77 13.83 -29.97
CA GLU A 162 9.58 13.51 -31.16
C GLU A 162 9.32 14.52 -32.30
N ASP A 163 8.09 14.98 -32.46
CA ASP A 163 7.66 15.92 -33.51
C ASP A 163 7.87 17.41 -33.16
N GLU A 164 8.08 17.73 -31.89
CA GLU A 164 8.21 19.11 -31.41
C GLU A 164 9.50 19.80 -31.93
N SER A 165 9.49 21.14 -31.90
CA SER A 165 10.65 21.97 -32.22
C SER A 165 11.89 21.64 -31.36
N GLU A 166 13.07 21.82 -31.95
CA GLU A 166 14.35 21.59 -31.27
C GLU A 166 14.52 22.46 -30.02
N ASP A 167 13.91 23.65 -29.99
CA ASP A 167 13.94 24.55 -28.83
C ASP A 167 13.21 23.96 -27.61
N VAL A 168 12.02 23.37 -27.82
CA VAL A 168 11.27 22.73 -26.73
C VAL A 168 11.95 21.43 -26.29
N LYS A 169 12.51 20.66 -27.23
CA LYS A 169 13.32 19.47 -26.89
C LYS A 169 14.53 19.85 -26.04
N ALA A 170 15.20 20.96 -26.36
CA ALA A 170 16.33 21.47 -25.58
C ALA A 170 15.88 21.92 -24.18
N GLU A 171 14.73 22.58 -24.04
CA GLU A 171 14.17 22.96 -22.74
C GLU A 171 13.86 21.74 -21.86
N ILE A 172 13.22 20.71 -22.43
CA ILE A 172 12.90 19.48 -21.71
C ILE A 172 14.18 18.73 -21.31
N ARG A 173 15.19 18.69 -22.19
CA ARG A 173 16.49 18.09 -21.87
C ARG A 173 17.21 18.84 -20.76
N ALA A 174 17.18 20.18 -20.76
CA ALA A 174 17.73 20.99 -19.69
C ALA A 174 17.04 20.70 -18.34
N LYS A 175 15.70 20.65 -18.33
CA LYS A 175 14.91 20.24 -17.14
C LYS A 175 15.23 18.82 -16.68
N TYR A 176 15.45 17.89 -17.61
CA TYR A 176 15.88 16.52 -17.30
C TYR A 176 17.26 16.50 -16.62
N GLU A 177 18.23 17.21 -17.18
CA GLU A 177 19.57 17.32 -16.62
C GLU A 177 19.58 17.97 -15.22
N GLU A 178 18.79 19.02 -15.00
CA GLU A 178 18.65 19.65 -13.70
C GLU A 178 18.11 18.67 -12.66
N ARG A 179 17.06 17.91 -13.01
CA ARG A 179 16.48 16.88 -12.13
C ARG A 179 17.47 15.73 -11.88
N MET A 180 18.24 15.32 -12.88
CA MET A 180 19.33 14.35 -12.72
C MET A 180 20.43 14.86 -11.80
N LYS A 181 20.85 16.12 -11.95
CA LYS A 181 21.86 16.76 -11.08
C LYS A 181 21.35 16.88 -9.64
N ALA A 182 20.08 17.23 -9.44
CA ALA A 182 19.45 17.29 -8.13
C ALA A 182 19.38 15.91 -7.45
N VAL A 183 19.02 14.86 -8.19
CA VAL A 183 19.04 13.49 -7.66
C VAL A 183 20.47 13.04 -7.36
N LYS A 184 21.47 13.32 -8.19
CA LYS A 184 22.88 13.01 -7.89
C LYS A 184 23.39 13.74 -6.65
N LYS A 185 23.03 15.02 -6.45
CA LYS A 185 23.38 15.79 -5.24
C LYS A 185 22.67 15.26 -3.99
N GLY A 186 21.38 14.95 -4.07
CA GLY A 186 20.62 14.34 -2.98
C GLY A 186 21.06 12.90 -2.68
N THR A 187 21.54 12.18 -3.70
CA THR A 187 22.13 10.84 -3.58
C THR A 187 23.49 10.93 -2.90
N LYS A 188 24.39 11.85 -3.25
CA LYS A 188 25.68 12.02 -2.53
C LYS A 188 25.51 12.30 -1.02
N HIS A 189 24.41 12.94 -0.62
CA HIS A 189 24.08 13.14 0.80
C HIS A 189 23.43 11.90 1.47
N ARG A 190 23.06 10.86 0.69
CA ARG A 190 22.38 9.63 1.14
C ARG A 190 23.14 8.33 0.87
N THR A 191 24.03 8.28 -0.12
CA THR A 191 24.87 7.13 -0.46
C THR A 191 26.13 7.13 0.38
N HIS A 192 25.96 6.77 1.64
CA HIS A 192 26.90 5.86 2.26
C HIS A 192 26.12 4.64 2.75
N THR A 193 25.39 3.96 1.86
CA THR A 193 24.80 2.65 2.15
C THR A 193 24.31 1.95 0.88
N LEU A 194 24.97 0.82 0.60
CA LEU A 194 24.49 -0.41 -0.04
C LEU A 194 24.16 -0.36 -1.54
N ASP A 195 25.18 -0.59 -2.37
CA ASP A 195 25.01 -1.35 -3.62
C ASP A 195 26.05 -2.48 -3.59
N ASP A 196 25.54 -3.71 -3.64
CA ASP A 196 26.27 -4.96 -3.44
C ASP A 196 26.39 -5.62 -4.82
N ASN A 197 27.37 -5.18 -5.61
CA ASN A 197 27.99 -5.98 -6.67
C ASN A 197 29.26 -5.32 -7.25
N ASP A 198 30.41 -5.90 -6.92
CA ASP A 198 31.65 -6.03 -7.71
C ASP A 198 32.18 -4.82 -8.49
N SER A 199 33.12 -4.08 -7.89
CA SER A 199 34.57 -4.17 -8.18
C SER A 199 35.30 -2.94 -7.61
N ASP A 200 36.24 -3.23 -6.70
CA ASP A 200 37.52 -2.55 -6.47
C ASP A 200 37.55 -1.07 -6.05
N ASP A 201 38.19 -0.82 -4.89
CA ASP A 201 38.72 0.46 -4.41
C ASP A 201 37.73 1.59 -4.05
N ASN A 202 36.64 1.27 -3.35
CA ASN A 202 36.03 2.30 -2.48
C ASN A 202 36.77 2.30 -1.15
N GLU A 203 37.72 3.23 -1.00
CA GLU A 203 38.35 3.57 0.28
C GLU A 203 37.25 3.76 1.33
N VAL A 204 37.10 2.76 2.19
CA VAL A 204 36.04 2.73 3.19
C VAL A 204 36.37 3.82 4.20
N ASP A 205 35.59 4.91 4.18
CA ASP A 205 35.81 6.05 5.05
C ASP A 205 35.59 5.63 6.51
N ALA A 206 36.71 5.48 7.23
CA ALA A 206 36.77 5.10 8.63
C ALA A 206 35.92 6.03 9.52
N GLU A 207 35.82 7.32 9.17
CA GLU A 207 35.04 8.29 9.94
C GLU A 207 33.53 8.04 9.77
N VAL A 208 33.10 7.63 8.57
CA VAL A 208 31.68 7.34 8.31
C VAL A 208 31.23 6.07 9.03
N ILE A 209 32.10 5.05 9.10
CA ILE A 209 31.80 3.83 9.88
C ILE A 209 31.75 4.14 11.37
N ALA A 210 32.71 4.90 11.91
CA ALA A 210 32.71 5.29 13.31
C ALA A 210 31.44 6.08 13.68
N GLN A 211 31.02 7.02 12.82
CA GLN A 211 29.80 7.79 13.01
C GLN A 211 28.55 6.90 12.97
N GLY A 212 28.51 5.91 12.08
CA GLY A 212 27.44 4.92 12.04
C GLY A 212 27.33 4.09 13.31
N ILE A 213 28.46 3.72 13.91
CA ILE A 213 28.52 3.01 15.20
C ILE A 213 27.96 3.89 16.33
N ASP A 214 28.26 5.19 16.34
CA ASP A 214 27.79 6.12 17.36
C ASP A 214 26.29 6.46 17.23
N ASP A 215 25.75 6.46 16.01
CA ASP A 215 24.33 6.73 15.73
C ASP A 215 23.42 5.52 16.04
N LEU A 216 23.96 4.29 15.97
CA LEU A 216 23.24 3.03 16.15
C LEU A 216 22.40 2.97 17.45
N PRO A 217 22.94 3.29 18.64
CA PRO A 217 22.16 3.31 19.89
C PRO A 217 20.94 4.23 19.84
N VAL A 218 21.05 5.39 19.18
CA VAL A 218 19.96 6.38 19.09
C VAL A 218 18.84 5.86 18.19
N ILE A 219 19.22 5.28 17.05
CA ILE A 219 18.29 4.67 16.10
C ILE A 219 17.54 3.51 16.76
N CYS A 220 18.28 2.59 17.38
CA CYS A 220 17.74 1.40 18.04
C CYS A 220 16.79 1.76 19.19
N ARG A 221 17.14 2.78 20.00
CA ARG A 221 16.28 3.26 21.09
C ARG A 221 14.93 3.77 20.57
N ARG A 222 14.94 4.57 19.50
CA ARG A 222 13.70 5.08 18.89
C ARG A 222 12.83 3.94 18.37
N PHE A 223 13.43 2.97 17.70
CA PHE A 223 12.71 1.78 17.23
C PHE A 223 12.13 0.98 18.40
N ALA A 224 12.91 0.69 19.45
CA ALA A 224 12.45 -0.03 20.63
C ALA A 224 11.26 0.66 21.31
N GLN A 225 11.30 2.00 21.41
CA GLN A 225 10.20 2.79 21.96
C GLN A 225 8.92 2.64 21.13
N LEU A 226 9.03 2.66 19.79
CA LEU A 226 7.90 2.48 18.90
C LEU A 226 7.29 1.07 19.04
N VAL A 227 8.14 0.04 19.12
CA VAL A 227 7.67 -1.34 19.35
C VAL A 227 6.95 -1.44 20.68
N LYS A 228 7.55 -0.96 21.77
CA LYS A 228 6.93 -0.96 23.11
C LYS A 228 5.59 -0.24 23.13
N GLN A 229 5.48 0.94 22.51
CA GLN A 229 4.21 1.68 22.45
C GLN A 229 3.10 0.94 21.72
N LYS A 230 3.43 0.15 20.70
CA LYS A 230 2.44 -0.51 19.83
C LYS A 230 2.08 -1.93 20.27
N THR A 231 3.04 -2.67 20.80
CA THR A 231 2.88 -4.09 21.09
C THR A 231 3.12 -4.44 22.55
N GLN A 232 3.64 -3.49 23.36
CA GLN A 232 4.15 -3.72 24.72
C GLN A 232 5.35 -4.68 24.78
N PHE A 233 5.96 -5.03 23.63
CA PHE A 233 7.13 -5.89 23.62
C PHE A 233 8.39 -5.12 24.03
N VAL A 234 9.29 -5.83 24.70
CA VAL A 234 10.66 -5.37 24.97
C VAL A 234 11.57 -6.00 23.92
N VAL A 235 12.44 -5.19 23.34
CA VAL A 235 13.38 -5.59 22.29
C VAL A 235 14.79 -5.21 22.73
N SER A 236 15.74 -6.12 22.54
CA SER A 236 17.17 -5.90 22.71
C SER A 236 17.89 -6.02 21.35
N PHE A 237 19.00 -5.30 21.20
CA PHE A 237 19.83 -5.35 20.01
C PHE A 237 21.22 -5.83 20.39
N MET A 238 21.87 -6.55 19.49
CA MET A 238 23.27 -6.96 19.65
C MET A 238 23.95 -6.73 18.30
N PHE A 239 24.99 -5.92 18.30
CA PHE A 239 25.83 -5.62 17.15
C PHE A 239 27.24 -6.10 17.44
N ALA A 240 27.88 -6.70 16.44
CA ALA A 240 29.27 -7.10 16.48
C ALA A 240 29.89 -6.79 15.14
N GLY A 241 31.05 -6.13 15.13
CA GLY A 241 31.71 -5.72 13.90
C GLY A 241 33.06 -5.03 14.13
N PRO A 242 33.82 -4.82 13.06
CA PRO A 242 35.10 -4.12 13.13
C PRO A 242 34.89 -2.64 13.43
N ASP A 243 35.62 -2.09 14.40
CA ASP A 243 35.62 -0.66 14.71
C ASP A 243 36.90 0.01 14.17
N PRO A 244 36.80 0.93 13.20
CA PRO A 244 37.97 1.62 12.65
C PRO A 244 38.75 2.43 13.69
N ARG A 245 38.15 2.77 14.85
CA ARG A 245 38.84 3.44 15.97
C ARG A 245 39.77 2.50 16.74
N ASN A 246 39.60 1.20 16.59
CA ASN A 246 40.36 0.17 17.28
C ASN A 246 41.10 -0.73 16.28
N ASP A 247 41.77 -0.13 15.28
CA ASP A 247 42.53 -0.86 14.25
C ASP A 247 41.68 -1.93 13.52
N TRP A 248 40.40 -1.65 13.33
CA TRP A 248 39.43 -2.57 12.74
C TRP A 248 39.22 -3.87 13.53
N ASP A 249 39.59 -3.89 14.81
CA ASP A 249 39.34 -5.02 15.71
C ASP A 249 37.84 -5.19 16.01
N MET A 250 37.46 -6.40 16.38
CA MET A 250 36.08 -6.76 16.68
C MET A 250 35.59 -6.11 17.97
N THR A 251 34.56 -5.28 17.85
CA THR A 251 33.85 -4.69 18.98
C THR A 251 32.41 -5.19 19.04
N THR A 252 31.84 -5.19 20.24
CA THR A 252 30.42 -5.53 20.43
C THR A 252 29.69 -4.38 21.11
N LEU A 253 28.46 -4.15 20.69
CA LEU A 253 27.57 -3.12 21.23
C LEU A 253 26.19 -3.74 21.48
N SER A 254 25.69 -3.63 22.71
CA SER A 254 24.41 -4.20 23.16
C SER A 254 23.55 -3.16 23.85
#